data_AF-A0A957TP66-F1
#
_entry.id   AF-A0A957TP66-F1
#
_cell.length_a   1.000
_cell.length_b   1.000
_cell.length_c   1.000
_cell.angle_alpha   90.00
_cell.angle_beta   90.00
_cell.angle_gamma   90.00
#
_symmetry.space_group_name_H-M   'P 1'
#
loop_
_entity.id
_entity.type
_entity.pdbx_description
1 polymer ?
#
loop_
_entity_poly.entity_id
_entity_poly.type
_entity_poly.pdbx_seq_one_letter_code
_entity_poly.pdbx_strand_id
1 'polypeptide(L)'
;MFSIKTRSSIVGLLLSASLIMIATACNGSDAENVNDGLQIMVMAPSEGMDAETLVVAVLDADGQPVTDAQVGVEGNMNHAGMVPVMADPVTDDADG
;
A
#
# COMPACT_ATOMS: atom_id res chain seq x y z
N MET A 1 -23.24 -14.86 -53.65
CA MET A 1 -23.98 -13.93 -52.76
C MET A 1 -23.71 -14.35 -51.32
N PHE A 2 -22.55 -13.95 -50.77
CA PHE A 2 -22.12 -14.35 -49.41
C PHE A 2 -22.76 -13.43 -48.37
N SER A 3 -23.54 -14.05 -47.50
CA SER A 3 -24.42 -13.43 -46.52
C SER A 3 -23.65 -12.50 -45.56
N ILE A 4 -24.04 -11.23 -45.53
CA ILE A 4 -23.51 -10.15 -44.66
C ILE A 4 -23.77 -10.41 -43.16
N LYS A 5 -24.61 -11.41 -42.82
CA LYS A 5 -25.11 -11.67 -41.47
C LYS A 5 -24.09 -12.27 -40.50
N THR A 6 -23.05 -12.95 -40.99
CA THR A 6 -21.99 -13.56 -40.15
C THR A 6 -20.97 -12.56 -39.63
N ARG A 7 -20.71 -11.46 -40.36
CA ARG A 7 -19.72 -10.44 -39.95
C ARG A 7 -20.20 -9.63 -38.74
N SER A 8 -21.50 -9.33 -38.69
CA SER A 8 -22.11 -8.61 -37.55
C SER A 8 -22.10 -9.42 -36.26
N SER A 9 -22.22 -10.75 -36.35
CA SER A 9 -22.24 -11.64 -35.19
C SER A 9 -20.86 -11.81 -34.57
N ILE A 10 -19.81 -11.82 -35.39
CA ILE A 10 -18.40 -11.90 -34.92
C ILE A 10 -17.98 -10.59 -34.26
N VAL A 11 -18.39 -9.44 -34.82
CA VAL A 11 -18.14 -8.13 -34.20
C VAL A 11 -18.87 -7.99 -32.87
N GLY A 12 -20.11 -8.46 -32.77
CA GLY A 12 -20.85 -8.48 -31.49
C GLY A 12 -20.19 -9.36 -30.43
N LEU A 13 -19.72 -10.56 -30.82
CA LEU A 13 -19.00 -11.46 -29.91
C LEU A 13 -17.68 -10.83 -29.43
N LEU A 14 -16.89 -10.25 -30.33
CA LEU A 14 -15.63 -9.58 -29.99
C LEU A 14 -15.84 -8.37 -29.08
N LEU A 15 -16.88 -7.56 -29.33
CA LEU A 15 -17.21 -6.41 -28.47
C LEU A 15 -17.61 -6.85 -27.05
N SER A 16 -18.40 -7.92 -26.94
CA SER A 16 -18.81 -8.47 -25.65
C SER A 16 -17.64 -9.09 -24.87
N ALA A 17 -16.71 -9.77 -25.57
CA ALA A 17 -15.52 -10.36 -24.97
C ALA A 17 -14.54 -9.29 -24.44
N SER A 18 -14.36 -8.18 -25.18
CA SER A 18 -13.56 -7.05 -24.71
C SER A 18 -14.15 -6.37 -23.48
N LEU A 19 -15.48 -6.30 -23.37
CA LEU A 19 -16.15 -5.67 -22.23
C LEU A 19 -15.99 -6.48 -20.93
N ILE A 20 -15.97 -7.82 -21.03
CA ILE A 20 -15.76 -8.72 -19.88
C ILE A 20 -14.34 -8.58 -19.32
N MET A 21 -13.32 -8.44 -20.19
CA MET A 21 -11.92 -8.30 -19.76
C MET A 21 -11.65 -6.99 -19.00
N ILE A 22 -12.35 -5.91 -19.34
CA ILE A 22 -12.19 -4.61 -18.65
C ILE A 22 -12.78 -4.69 -17.22
N ALA A 23 -13.85 -5.45 -17.01
CA ALA A 23 -14.48 -5.55 -15.70
C ALA A 23 -13.63 -6.30 -14.66
N THR A 24 -12.81 -7.28 -15.07
CA THR A 24 -11.95 -8.05 -14.16
C THR A 24 -10.66 -7.32 -13.77
N ALA A 25 -10.25 -6.30 -14.55
CA ALA A 25 -9.07 -5.49 -14.24
C ALA A 25 -9.30 -4.46 -13.12
N CYS A 26 -10.55 -4.28 -12.68
CA CYS A 26 -10.91 -3.36 -11.59
C CYS A 26 -11.05 -4.05 -10.24
N ASN A 27 -10.68 -5.33 -10.11
CA ASN A 27 -10.52 -5.98 -8.81
C ASN A 27 -9.18 -5.55 -8.21
N GLY A 28 -9.08 -4.25 -7.91
CA GLY A 28 -8.00 -3.72 -7.09
C GLY A 28 -7.92 -4.57 -5.85
N SER A 29 -6.75 -5.08 -5.55
CA SER A 29 -6.47 -5.74 -4.28
C SER A 29 -6.82 -4.72 -3.19
N ASP A 30 -8.01 -4.84 -2.62
CA ASP A 30 -8.30 -4.20 -1.34
C ASP A 30 -7.24 -4.75 -0.41
N ALA A 31 -6.25 -3.91 -0.08
CA ALA A 31 -5.32 -4.20 1.00
C ALA A 31 -6.21 -4.36 2.22
N GLU A 32 -6.46 -5.62 2.60
CA GLU A 32 -7.25 -5.95 3.75
C GLU A 32 -6.57 -5.22 4.92
N ASN A 33 -7.26 -4.23 5.46
CA ASN A 33 -6.76 -3.43 6.58
C ASN A 33 -6.90 -4.30 7.83
N VAL A 34 -6.06 -5.33 7.92
CA VAL A 34 -5.94 -6.19 9.10
C VAL A 34 -5.32 -5.32 10.19
N ASN A 35 -6.14 -4.51 10.84
CA ASN A 35 -5.78 -3.84 12.08
C ASN A 35 -5.90 -4.87 13.20
N ASP A 36 -4.93 -5.80 13.25
CA ASP A 36 -4.87 -6.93 14.20
C ASP A 36 -4.49 -6.48 15.64
N GLY A 37 -4.91 -5.28 16.04
CA GLY A 37 -4.47 -4.66 17.29
C GLY A 37 -3.01 -4.19 17.27
N LEU A 38 -2.42 -3.96 16.09
CA LEU A 38 -1.11 -3.32 15.95
C LEU A 38 -1.09 -1.93 16.60
N GLN A 39 -0.08 -1.68 17.41
CA GLN A 39 0.18 -0.41 18.08
C GLN A 39 1.48 0.18 17.54
N ILE A 40 1.41 1.41 17.02
CA ILE A 40 2.57 2.14 16.49
C ILE A 40 2.83 3.35 17.39
N MET A 41 4.04 3.41 17.96
CA MET A 41 4.49 4.53 18.77
C MET A 41 5.68 5.21 18.11
N VAL A 42 5.54 6.52 17.86
CA VAL A 42 6.65 7.35 17.40
C VAL A 42 7.21 8.10 18.60
N MET A 43 8.46 7.83 18.93
CA MET A 43 9.13 8.42 20.09
C MET A 43 9.90 9.66 19.65
N ALA A 44 9.69 10.77 20.38
CA ALA A 44 10.49 11.96 20.17
C ALA A 44 11.96 11.68 20.55
N PRO A 45 12.94 12.21 19.80
CA PRO A 45 14.33 12.12 20.19
C PRO A 45 14.51 12.73 21.59
N SER A 46 15.23 12.03 22.48
CA SER A 46 15.51 12.54 23.82
C SER A 46 16.47 13.71 23.77
N GLU A 47 16.48 14.56 24.80
CA GLU A 47 17.43 15.69 24.84
C GLU A 47 18.88 15.19 24.71
N GLY A 48 19.60 15.70 23.70
CA GLY A 48 20.97 15.28 23.37
C GLY A 48 21.09 14.21 22.28
N MET A 49 19.99 13.69 21.73
CA MET A 49 20.01 12.97 20.46
C MET A 49 20.01 13.96 19.30
N ASP A 50 20.87 13.73 18.31
CA ASP A 50 20.82 14.48 17.06
C ASP A 50 19.43 14.27 16.44
N ALA A 51 18.80 15.35 15.95
CA ALA A 51 17.46 15.33 15.36
C ALA A 51 17.36 14.56 14.02
N GLU A 52 18.35 13.71 13.75
CA GLU A 52 18.52 12.90 12.55
C GLU A 52 17.91 11.51 12.68
N THR A 53 17.67 11.03 13.92
CA THR A 53 17.11 9.69 14.16
C THR A 53 15.68 9.76 14.70
N LEU A 54 14.77 9.01 14.05
CA LEU A 54 13.41 8.78 14.52
C LEU A 54 13.30 7.35 15.07
N VAL A 55 12.78 7.19 16.28
CA VAL A 55 12.52 5.88 16.87
C VAL A 55 11.04 5.56 16.73
N VAL A 56 10.76 4.42 16.08
CA VAL A 56 9.40 3.88 15.91
C VAL A 56 9.35 2.51 16.57
N ALA A 57 8.42 2.33 17.51
CA ALA A 57 8.13 1.03 18.11
C ALA A 57 6.83 0.48 17.52
N VAL A 58 6.87 -0.78 17.09
CA VAL A 58 5.72 -1.52 16.55
C VAL A 58 5.44 -2.70 17.47
N LEU A 59 4.25 -2.72 18.06
CA LEU A 59 3.82 -3.73 19.03
C LEU A 59 2.54 -4.42 18.54
N ASP A 60 2.34 -5.68 18.93
CA ASP A 60 1.10 -6.41 18.71
C ASP A 60 0.01 -6.02 19.74
N ALA A 61 -1.13 -6.72 19.67
CA ALA A 61 -2.26 -6.51 20.58
C ALA A 61 -1.93 -6.82 22.06
N ASP A 62 -0.96 -7.69 22.31
CA ASP A 62 -0.49 -8.09 23.64
C ASP A 62 0.67 -7.20 24.14
N GLY A 63 1.07 -6.22 23.34
CA GLY A 63 2.16 -5.29 23.64
C GLY A 63 3.55 -5.88 23.43
N GLN A 64 3.68 -7.01 22.73
CA GLN A 64 4.98 -7.58 22.37
C GLN A 64 5.54 -6.91 21.10
N PRO A 65 6.87 -6.77 20.97
CA PRO A 65 7.49 -6.29 19.74
C PRO A 65 7.14 -7.20 18.55
N VAL A 66 6.79 -6.57 17.42
CA VAL A 66 6.60 -7.28 16.16
C VAL A 66 7.96 -7.48 15.50
N THR A 67 8.32 -8.74 15.24
CA THR A 67 9.53 -9.10 14.49
C THR A 67 9.30 -8.99 12.98
N ASP A 68 10.37 -8.83 12.20
CA ASP A 68 10.32 -8.76 10.73
C ASP A 68 9.42 -7.63 10.18
N ALA A 69 9.23 -6.56 10.96
CA ALA A 69 8.40 -5.44 10.55
C ALA A 69 9.07 -4.66 9.40
N GLN A 70 8.30 -4.36 8.36
CA GLN A 70 8.68 -3.38 7.34
C GLN A 70 8.01 -2.04 7.67
N VAL A 71 8.84 -1.01 7.93
CA VAL A 71 8.36 0.30 8.36
C VAL A 71 8.75 1.36 7.33
N GLY A 72 7.75 2.05 6.78
CA GLY A 72 7.92 3.25 5.95
C GLY A 72 7.49 4.50 6.70
N VAL A 73 8.26 5.59 6.55
CA VAL A 73 7.98 6.88 7.22
C VAL A 73 7.83 7.99 6.20
N GLU A 74 6.75 8.76 6.32
CA GLU A 74 6.48 9.96 5.54
C GLU A 74 6.47 11.20 6.45
N GLY A 75 7.30 12.19 6.10
CA GLY A 75 7.13 13.56 6.56
C GLY A 75 6.16 14.29 5.64
N ASN A 76 4.90 14.40 6.03
CA ASN A 76 3.83 14.93 5.16
C ASN A 76 3.96 16.43 4.82
N MET A 77 4.80 17.16 5.55
CA MET A 77 5.12 18.58 5.35
C MET A 77 3.93 19.46 4.96
N ASN A 78 2.80 19.32 5.65
CA ASN A 78 1.51 19.94 5.27
C ASN A 78 1.45 21.49 5.36
N HIS A 79 2.57 22.17 5.58
CA HIS A 79 2.67 23.62 5.51
C HIS A 79 2.85 24.09 4.05
N ALA A 80 2.24 25.23 3.70
CA ALA A 80 2.31 25.75 2.35
C ALA A 80 3.76 26.02 1.90
N GLY A 81 4.12 25.53 0.71
CA GLY A 81 5.45 25.70 0.14
C GLY A 81 6.47 24.64 0.56
N MET A 82 6.09 23.65 1.36
CA MET A 82 6.95 22.49 1.67
C MET A 82 6.55 21.27 0.82
N VAL A 83 7.51 20.36 0.61
CA VAL A 83 7.36 19.15 -0.21
C VAL A 83 7.47 17.94 0.70
N PRO A 84 6.56 16.95 0.63
CA PRO A 84 6.66 15.74 1.44
C PRO A 84 8.01 15.04 1.25
N VAL A 85 8.52 14.45 2.33
CA VAL A 85 9.75 13.65 2.32
C VAL A 85 9.40 12.21 2.65
N MET A 86 9.82 11.30 1.79
CA MET A 86 9.67 9.85 1.95
C MET A 86 11.03 9.25 2.31
N ALA A 87 11.09 8.47 3.37
CA ALA A 87 12.25 7.66 3.67
C ALA A 87 12.12 6.28 2.99
N ASP A 88 13.24 5.69 2.60
CA ASP A 88 13.25 4.29 2.18
C ASP A 88 12.77 3.41 3.36
N PRO A 89 11.90 2.41 3.12
CA PRO A 89 11.46 1.52 4.19
C PRO A 89 12.63 0.78 4.82
N VAL A 90 12.57 0.63 6.14
CA VAL A 90 13.54 -0.17 6.91
C VAL A 90 12.87 -1.46 7.37
N THR A 91 13.65 -2.54 7.45
CA THR A 91 13.21 -3.83 7.95
C THR A 91 13.90 -4.12 9.27
N ASP A 92 13.13 -4.55 10.25
CA ASP A 92 13.64 -5.09 11.51
C ASP A 92 13.84 -6.60 11.34
N ASP A 93 15.01 -7.04 10.83
CA ASP A 93 15.35 -8.46 10.61
C ASP A 93 15.58 -9.24 11.94
N ALA A 94 14.78 -8.96 12.98
CA ALA A 94 14.88 -9.60 14.27
C ALA A 94 14.29 -11.03 14.21
N ASP A 95 15.08 -12.03 14.58
CA ASP A 95 14.74 -13.46 14.39
C ASP A 95 14.01 -14.13 15.55
N GLY A 96 13.69 -13.40 16.63
CA GLY A 96 12.91 -13.88 17.77
C GLY A 96 13.68 -14.74 18.77
#